data_AF-A0A345NTD4-F1
#
_entry.id   AF-A0A345NTD4-F1
#
_cell.length_a   1.000
_cell.length_b   1.000
_cell.length_c   1.000
_cell.angle_alpha   90.00
_cell.angle_beta   90.00
_cell.angle_gamma   90.00
#
_symmetry.space_group_name_H-M   'P 1'
#
loop_
_entity.id
_entity.type
_entity.pdbx_description
1 polymer ?
#
loop_
_entity_poly.entity_id
_entity_poly.type
_entity_poly.pdbx_seq_one_letter_code
_entity_poly.pdbx_strand_id
1 'polypeptide(L)'
;MRIRLLSSLVCIGFLVSGLFTTHTTFATTSHPITDPMKPWTITFNKDVSNQTVNLERINVQSKGKKLSLFLSADSEKVIVKPKNPYLFGERYILTIPANFESSSGNVLNKNVTKEFEIIGTYIKNISATMNSLATTISITVTPEVAYASYAVNSATPVMFIRNGVDSFSKGQIGLLQGDLITIRVMDETKHVIETQYYEVK
;
A
#
# COMPACT_ATOMS: atom_id res chain seq x y z
N MET A 1 -19.54 53.77 64.01
CA MET A 1 -19.09 53.72 62.60
C MET A 1 -18.80 52.27 62.26
N ARG A 2 -19.38 51.77 61.16
CA ARG A 2 -19.58 50.35 60.80
C ARG A 2 -18.27 49.62 60.47
N ILE A 3 -18.27 48.27 60.57
CA ILE A 3 -17.74 47.24 59.62
C ILE A 3 -17.47 45.94 60.43
N ARG A 4 -18.35 44.92 60.40
CA ARG A 4 -18.57 43.82 59.41
C ARG A 4 -17.40 42.81 59.36
N LEU A 5 -17.55 41.62 59.95
CA LEU A 5 -18.13 40.35 59.42
C LEU A 5 -17.11 39.51 58.63
N LEU A 6 -16.90 38.29 59.13
CA LEU A 6 -16.21 37.13 58.56
C LEU A 6 -16.37 37.01 57.04
N SER A 7 -15.31 36.60 56.35
CA SER A 7 -15.43 35.72 55.18
C SER A 7 -14.17 34.89 55.01
N SER A 8 -14.33 33.60 55.35
CA SER A 8 -13.43 32.50 55.02
C SER A 8 -13.29 32.37 53.50
N LEU A 9 -12.06 32.42 52.98
CA LEU A 9 -11.76 32.11 51.58
C LEU A 9 -11.12 30.72 51.52
N VAL A 10 -11.93 29.72 51.19
CA VAL A 10 -11.47 28.36 50.91
C VAL A 10 -10.89 28.35 49.49
N CYS A 11 -9.56 28.30 49.37
CA CYS A 11 -8.89 28.04 48.11
C CYS A 11 -9.06 26.56 47.74
N ILE A 12 -10.05 26.24 46.91
CA ILE A 12 -10.17 24.93 46.26
C ILE A 12 -9.16 24.88 45.11
N GLY A 13 -7.99 24.31 45.39
CA GLY A 13 -7.02 23.94 44.36
C GLY A 13 -7.46 22.65 43.65
N PHE A 14 -8.16 22.78 42.53
CA PHE A 14 -8.33 21.66 41.59
C PHE A 14 -7.06 21.55 40.74
N LEU A 15 -6.17 20.65 41.14
CA LEU A 15 -5.05 20.15 40.32
C LEU A 15 -5.63 19.29 39.19
N VAL A 16 -5.87 19.91 38.04
CA VAL A 16 -6.13 19.19 36.79
C VAL A 16 -4.79 18.62 36.32
N SER A 17 -4.48 17.41 36.76
CA SER A 17 -3.43 16.59 36.16
C SER A 17 -3.94 16.10 34.80
N GLY A 18 -3.77 16.93 33.79
CA GLY A 18 -3.95 16.53 32.40
C GLY A 18 -2.92 15.45 32.08
N LEU A 19 -3.33 14.18 32.15
CA LEU A 19 -2.63 13.06 31.55
C LEU A 19 -2.66 13.26 30.04
N PHE A 20 -1.69 14.02 29.50
CA PHE A 20 -1.40 13.96 28.09
C PHE A 20 -0.77 12.59 27.81
N THR A 21 -1.63 11.65 27.42
CA THR A 21 -1.21 10.40 26.82
C THR A 21 -0.49 10.76 25.52
N THR A 22 0.83 10.64 25.53
CA THR A 22 1.62 10.68 24.31
C THR A 22 1.25 9.45 23.50
N HIS A 23 0.38 9.60 22.50
CA HIS A 23 0.26 8.61 21.45
C HIS A 23 1.64 8.49 20.79
N THR A 24 2.35 7.41 21.09
CA THR A 24 3.57 7.06 20.37
C THR A 24 3.15 6.65 18.98
N THR A 25 3.15 7.61 18.04
CA THR A 25 3.18 7.28 16.62
C THR A 25 4.52 6.63 16.37
N PHE A 26 4.52 5.30 16.26
CA PHE A 26 5.62 4.60 15.63
C PHE A 26 5.73 5.18 14.22
N ALA A 27 6.84 5.86 13.93
CA ALA A 27 7.17 6.23 12.57
C ALA A 27 7.32 4.92 11.79
N THR A 28 6.27 4.53 11.08
CA THR A 28 6.26 3.31 10.29
C THR A 28 7.25 3.51 9.15
N THR A 29 8.45 2.94 9.29
CA THR A 29 9.36 2.77 8.16
C THR A 29 8.72 1.78 7.20
N SER A 30 7.93 2.30 6.26
CA SER A 30 7.31 1.50 5.21
C SER A 30 8.42 0.81 4.44
N HIS A 31 8.35 -0.52 4.37
CA HIS A 31 9.36 -1.28 3.65
C HIS A 31 9.05 -1.20 2.16
N PRO A 32 10.00 -0.79 1.32
CA PRO A 32 9.80 -0.76 -0.12
C PRO A 32 9.65 -2.18 -0.66
N ILE A 33 8.60 -2.41 -1.43
CA ILE A 33 8.34 -3.66 -2.14
C ILE A 33 8.38 -3.40 -3.64
N THR A 34 9.12 -4.22 -4.38
CA THR A 34 9.31 -4.05 -5.82
C THR A 34 8.51 -5.05 -6.66
N ASP A 35 8.08 -6.17 -6.08
CA ASP A 35 7.25 -7.18 -6.74
C ASP A 35 5.75 -6.84 -6.60
N PRO A 36 5.04 -6.49 -7.68
CA PRO A 36 3.62 -6.16 -7.65
C PRO A 36 2.72 -7.35 -7.27
N MET A 37 3.22 -8.58 -7.38
CA MET A 37 2.49 -9.81 -7.04
C MET A 37 3.01 -10.45 -5.74
N LYS A 38 3.78 -9.70 -4.94
CA LYS A 38 4.43 -10.21 -3.73
C LYS A 38 3.45 -10.97 -2.82
N PRO A 39 3.71 -12.25 -2.52
CA PRO A 39 2.99 -12.95 -1.46
C PRO A 39 3.54 -12.56 -0.08
N TRP A 40 2.66 -12.61 0.92
CA TRP A 40 3.02 -12.48 2.33
C TRP A 40 2.87 -13.82 3.03
N THR A 41 3.89 -14.19 3.82
CA THR A 41 3.81 -15.32 4.74
C THR A 41 3.66 -14.78 6.14
N ILE A 42 2.55 -15.14 6.79
CA ILE A 42 2.26 -14.81 8.18
C ILE A 42 2.51 -16.07 8.98
N THR A 43 3.36 -15.99 10.00
CA THR A 43 3.66 -17.11 10.90
C THR A 43 3.06 -16.82 12.28
N PHE A 44 2.32 -17.78 12.79
CA PHE A 44 1.71 -17.77 14.10
C PHE A 44 2.50 -18.67 15.06
N ASN A 45 2.30 -18.53 16.35
CA ASN A 45 2.93 -19.37 17.37
C ASN A 45 2.08 -20.61 17.74
N LYS A 46 0.98 -20.81 17.02
CA LYS A 46 0.00 -21.87 17.15
C LYS A 46 -0.62 -22.14 15.78
N ASP A 47 -1.08 -23.38 15.60
CA ASP A 47 -1.83 -23.78 14.42
C ASP A 47 -3.06 -22.88 14.19
N VAL A 48 -3.27 -22.51 12.94
CA VAL A 48 -4.36 -21.62 12.52
C VAL A 48 -5.60 -22.44 12.14
N SER A 49 -6.79 -21.90 12.43
CA SER A 49 -8.03 -22.47 11.88
C SER A 49 -8.10 -22.21 10.37
N ASN A 50 -8.06 -23.28 9.57
CA ASN A 50 -8.13 -23.24 8.09
C ASN A 50 -9.56 -23.05 7.56
N GLN A 51 -10.50 -22.60 8.39
CA GLN A 51 -11.84 -22.27 7.93
C GLN A 51 -11.80 -21.00 7.07
N THR A 52 -12.46 -21.04 5.90
CA THR A 52 -12.51 -19.90 4.96
C THR A 52 -12.94 -18.61 5.64
N VAL A 53 -13.99 -18.67 6.47
CA VAL A 53 -14.51 -17.50 7.21
C VAL A 53 -13.49 -16.88 8.16
N ASN A 54 -12.56 -17.68 8.70
CA ASN A 54 -11.48 -17.18 9.55
C ASN A 54 -10.40 -16.52 8.70
N LEU A 55 -9.97 -17.18 7.60
CA LEU A 55 -8.95 -16.65 6.70
C LEU A 55 -9.37 -15.31 6.07
N GLU A 56 -10.61 -15.19 5.61
CA GLU A 56 -11.15 -13.98 4.98
C GLU A 56 -11.21 -12.75 5.90
N ARG A 57 -10.93 -12.92 7.20
CA ARG A 57 -10.74 -11.80 8.14
C ARG A 57 -9.42 -11.07 7.88
N ILE A 58 -8.40 -11.76 7.36
CA ILE A 58 -7.15 -11.12 6.93
C ILE A 58 -7.42 -10.26 5.70
N ASN A 59 -6.97 -9.01 5.74
CA ASN A 59 -7.20 -8.08 4.64
C ASN A 59 -5.96 -7.26 4.32
N VAL A 60 -5.86 -6.86 3.06
CA VAL A 60 -4.94 -5.83 2.58
C VAL A 60 -5.79 -4.71 2.02
N GLN A 61 -5.52 -3.47 2.43
CA GLN A 61 -6.26 -2.31 1.95
C GLN A 61 -5.33 -1.18 1.53
N SER A 62 -5.81 -0.34 0.60
CA SER A 62 -5.21 0.93 0.23
C SER A 62 -6.30 1.98 0.06
N LYS A 63 -6.08 3.20 0.58
CA LYS A 63 -7.05 4.32 0.53
C LYS A 63 -8.47 3.91 0.94
N GLY A 64 -8.58 3.06 1.97
CA GLY A 64 -9.86 2.55 2.49
C GLY A 64 -10.54 1.48 1.63
N LYS A 65 -9.96 1.07 0.49
CA LYS A 65 -10.48 -0.02 -0.35
C LYS A 65 -9.75 -1.33 -0.06
N LYS A 66 -10.49 -2.41 0.17
CA LYS A 66 -9.96 -3.77 0.36
C LYS A 66 -9.57 -4.39 -0.98
N LEU A 67 -8.47 -5.13 -0.99
CA LEU A 67 -8.02 -5.91 -2.14
C LEU A 67 -8.63 -7.30 -2.11
N SER A 68 -8.85 -7.87 -3.29
CA SER A 68 -9.16 -9.29 -3.41
C SER A 68 -7.90 -10.13 -3.22
N LEU A 69 -7.97 -11.17 -2.40
CA LEU A 69 -6.83 -12.00 -2.01
C LEU A 69 -7.09 -13.48 -2.30
N PHE A 70 -6.03 -14.22 -2.61
CA PHE A 70 -5.96 -15.66 -2.42
C PHE A 70 -5.34 -15.93 -1.05
N LEU A 71 -5.99 -16.79 -0.27
CA LEU A 71 -5.62 -17.11 1.10
C LEU A 71 -5.52 -18.62 1.23
N SER A 72 -4.45 -19.09 1.87
CA SER A 72 -4.27 -20.51 2.20
C SER A 72 -3.55 -20.63 3.53
N ALA A 73 -3.94 -21.58 4.35
CA ALA A 73 -3.26 -21.89 5.61
C ALA A 73 -2.67 -23.30 5.59
N ASP A 74 -1.54 -23.44 6.26
CA ASP A 74 -0.86 -24.70 6.54
C ASP A 74 -0.27 -24.63 7.95
N SER A 75 -0.89 -25.33 8.90
CA SER A 75 -0.51 -25.34 10.32
C SER A 75 -0.37 -23.90 10.86
N GLU A 76 0.83 -23.49 11.26
CA GLU A 76 1.14 -22.18 11.84
C GLU A 76 1.30 -21.06 10.79
N LYS A 77 1.12 -21.34 9.50
CA LYS A 77 1.39 -20.39 8.41
C LYS A 77 0.14 -20.05 7.64
N VAL A 78 0.01 -18.76 7.30
CA VAL A 78 -0.97 -18.28 6.31
C VAL A 78 -0.23 -17.57 5.19
N ILE A 79 -0.54 -17.95 3.95
CA ILE A 79 -0.06 -17.27 2.75
C ILE A 79 -1.16 -16.34 2.25
N VAL A 80 -0.80 -15.08 2.05
CA VAL A 80 -1.66 -14.03 1.50
C VAL A 80 -1.09 -13.59 0.17
N LYS A 81 -1.82 -13.82 -0.92
CA LYS A 81 -1.41 -13.40 -2.26
C LYS A 81 -2.47 -12.47 -2.86
N PRO A 82 -2.09 -11.34 -3.47
CA PRO A 82 -3.08 -10.49 -4.11
C PRO A 82 -3.62 -11.15 -5.39
N LYS A 83 -4.93 -11.02 -5.66
CA LYS A 83 -5.52 -11.51 -6.93
C LYS A 83 -5.15 -10.60 -8.11
N ASN A 84 -5.07 -9.31 -7.85
CA ASN A 84 -4.66 -8.27 -8.79
C ASN A 84 -3.36 -7.64 -8.29
N PRO A 85 -2.46 -7.18 -9.17
CA PRO A 85 -1.19 -6.59 -8.76
C PRO A 85 -1.39 -5.38 -7.86
N TYR A 86 -0.48 -5.20 -6.92
CA TYR A 86 -0.33 -3.94 -6.22
C TYR A 86 0.11 -2.84 -7.20
N LEU A 87 -0.35 -1.62 -6.96
CA LEU A 87 -0.12 -0.48 -7.83
C LEU A 87 1.11 0.31 -7.37
N PHE A 88 1.91 0.75 -8.34
CA PHE A 88 3.11 1.54 -8.13
C PHE A 88 2.79 2.87 -7.43
N GLY A 89 3.63 3.22 -6.44
CA GLY A 89 3.50 4.43 -5.63
C GLY A 89 2.33 4.40 -4.65
N GLU A 90 1.62 3.28 -4.54
CA GLU A 90 0.54 3.12 -3.57
C GLU A 90 1.04 2.49 -2.27
N ARG A 91 0.45 2.93 -1.16
CA ARG A 91 0.67 2.40 0.18
C ARG A 91 -0.44 1.44 0.56
N TYR A 92 -0.06 0.36 1.21
CA TYR A 92 -0.94 -0.73 1.61
C TYR A 92 -0.77 -1.05 3.09
N ILE A 93 -1.85 -1.51 3.70
CA ILE A 93 -1.88 -1.99 5.08
C ILE A 93 -2.42 -3.42 5.08
N LEU A 94 -1.58 -4.39 5.43
CA LEU A 94 -1.98 -5.75 5.75
C LEU A 94 -2.44 -5.79 7.21
N THR A 95 -3.63 -6.33 7.47
CA THR A 95 -4.23 -6.40 8.81
C THR A 95 -4.69 -7.81 9.13
N ILE A 96 -4.31 -8.28 10.33
CA ILE A 96 -4.85 -9.47 10.98
C ILE A 96 -5.62 -8.98 12.21
N PRO A 97 -6.94 -9.19 12.30
CA PRO A 97 -7.73 -8.66 13.40
C PRO A 97 -7.59 -9.49 14.68
N ALA A 98 -7.90 -8.89 15.82
CA ALA A 98 -7.85 -9.54 17.14
C ALA A 98 -8.70 -10.81 17.19
N ASN A 99 -9.85 -10.87 16.51
CA ASN A 99 -10.69 -12.08 16.50
C ASN A 99 -10.23 -13.17 15.51
N PHE A 100 -8.99 -13.16 15.04
CA PHE A 100 -8.45 -14.22 14.20
C PHE A 100 -8.19 -15.48 15.05
N GLU A 101 -8.71 -16.62 14.62
CA GLU A 101 -8.78 -17.86 15.41
C GLU A 101 -7.67 -18.86 15.07
N SER A 102 -7.14 -19.49 16.11
CA SER A 102 -6.32 -20.70 16.04
C SER A 102 -7.19 -21.96 15.89
N SER A 103 -6.57 -23.09 15.53
CA SER A 103 -7.25 -24.39 15.43
C SER A 103 -7.82 -24.88 16.77
N SER A 104 -7.26 -24.43 17.89
CA SER A 104 -7.74 -24.73 19.24
C SER A 104 -8.80 -23.75 19.74
N GLY A 105 -9.29 -22.83 18.89
CA GLY A 105 -10.34 -21.86 19.23
C GLY A 105 -9.89 -20.61 20.00
N ASN A 106 -8.59 -20.46 20.29
CA ASN A 106 -8.07 -19.22 20.87
C ASN A 106 -8.00 -18.12 19.80
N VAL A 107 -8.22 -16.87 20.19
CA VAL A 107 -8.14 -15.70 19.31
C VAL A 107 -6.89 -14.86 19.61
N LEU A 108 -6.48 -14.03 18.64
CA LEU A 108 -5.52 -12.96 18.93
C LEU A 108 -6.07 -11.98 19.98
N ASN A 109 -5.17 -11.32 20.71
CA ASN A 109 -5.57 -10.34 21.72
C ASN A 109 -5.64 -8.91 21.17
N LYS A 110 -5.04 -8.66 20.00
CA LYS A 110 -5.01 -7.35 19.35
C LYS A 110 -4.82 -7.51 17.85
N ASN A 111 -5.13 -6.43 17.12
CA ASN A 111 -4.82 -6.37 15.70
C ASN A 111 -3.31 -6.35 15.47
N VAL A 112 -2.86 -7.02 14.42
CA VAL A 112 -1.49 -6.97 13.93
C VAL A 112 -1.52 -6.36 12.53
N THR A 113 -0.73 -5.31 12.31
CA THR A 113 -0.68 -4.60 11.04
C THR A 113 0.73 -4.53 10.49
N LYS A 114 0.84 -4.48 9.16
CA LYS A 114 2.10 -4.23 8.43
C LYS A 114 1.81 -3.28 7.28
N GLU A 115 2.49 -2.14 7.28
CA GLU A 115 2.44 -1.19 6.17
C GLU A 115 3.59 -1.43 5.18
N PHE A 116 3.31 -1.24 3.90
CA PHE A 116 4.29 -1.32 2.82
C PHE A 116 3.91 -0.41 1.66
N GLU A 117 4.90 -0.07 0.84
CA GLU A 117 4.74 0.78 -0.34
C GLU A 117 5.30 0.05 -1.56
N ILE A 118 4.61 0.13 -2.69
CA ILE A 118 5.15 -0.37 -3.95
C ILE A 118 6.02 0.70 -4.59
N ILE A 119 7.28 0.37 -4.79
CA ILE A 119 8.22 1.21 -5.54
C ILE A 119 8.86 0.37 -6.65
N GLY A 120 9.57 1.02 -7.55
CA GLY A 120 10.31 0.32 -8.59
C GLY A 120 11.80 0.23 -8.29
N THR A 121 12.42 -0.81 -8.84
CA THR A 121 13.88 -0.98 -8.81
C THR A 121 14.51 -0.07 -9.86
N TYR A 122 14.02 -0.19 -11.09
CA TYR A 122 14.41 0.53 -12.30
C TYR A 122 13.42 1.65 -12.65
N ILE A 123 12.13 1.51 -12.30
CA ILE A 123 11.13 2.58 -12.51
C ILE A 123 11.09 3.47 -11.27
N LYS A 124 11.39 4.77 -11.42
CA LYS A 124 11.44 5.73 -10.31
C LYS A 124 10.19 6.59 -10.20
N ASN A 125 9.53 6.86 -11.32
CA ASN A 125 8.30 7.62 -11.34
C ASN A 125 7.42 7.15 -12.50
N ILE A 126 6.10 7.20 -12.28
CA ILE A 126 5.09 7.03 -13.31
C ILE A 126 4.10 8.19 -13.18
N SER A 127 3.78 8.83 -14.29
CA SER A 127 2.73 9.84 -14.36
C SER A 127 1.88 9.67 -15.62
N ALA A 128 0.61 10.04 -15.52
CA ALA A 128 -0.32 10.12 -16.64
C ALA A 128 -0.97 11.49 -16.58
N THR A 129 -0.60 12.40 -17.48
CA THR A 129 -1.10 13.77 -17.51
C THR A 129 -2.07 13.94 -18.67
N MET A 130 -3.33 14.20 -18.35
CA MET A 130 -4.39 14.43 -19.33
C MET A 130 -4.31 15.84 -19.93
N ASN A 131 -4.47 15.94 -21.25
CA ASN A 131 -4.77 17.20 -21.93
C ASN A 131 -6.00 17.00 -22.85
N SER A 132 -6.42 18.06 -23.54
CA SER A 132 -7.65 18.06 -24.34
C SER A 132 -7.64 17.08 -25.54
N LEU A 133 -6.48 16.57 -25.95
CA LEU A 133 -6.33 15.69 -27.11
C LEU A 133 -5.93 14.26 -26.72
N ALA A 134 -5.10 14.11 -25.69
CA ALA A 134 -4.55 12.82 -25.28
C ALA A 134 -4.03 12.86 -23.83
N THR A 135 -3.84 11.67 -23.27
CA THR A 135 -3.13 11.48 -22.01
C THR A 135 -1.67 11.16 -22.29
N THR A 136 -0.74 11.96 -21.78
CA THR A 136 0.69 11.67 -21.88
C THR A 136 1.10 10.80 -20.70
N ILE A 137 1.51 9.58 -20.99
CA ILE A 137 2.11 8.69 -20.00
C ILE A 137 3.61 8.95 -20.02
N SER A 138 4.20 9.23 -18.86
CA SER A 138 5.64 9.45 -18.70
C SER A 138 6.19 8.58 -17.58
N ILE A 139 7.41 8.07 -17.77
CA ILE A 139 8.15 7.38 -16.73
C ILE A 139 9.57 7.94 -16.62
N THR A 140 10.08 7.95 -15.39
CA THR A 140 11.50 8.15 -15.10
C THR A 140 12.10 6.82 -14.67
N VAL A 141 13.28 6.51 -15.16
CA VAL A 141 13.94 5.22 -14.96
C VAL A 141 15.39 5.38 -14.50
N THR A 142 16.06 4.27 -14.19
CA THR A 142 17.52 4.24 -14.00
C THR A 142 18.26 4.06 -15.34
N PRO A 143 19.57 4.37 -15.41
CA PRO A 143 20.34 4.30 -16.64
C PRO A 143 20.42 2.90 -17.29
N GLU A 144 20.22 1.83 -16.52
CA GLU A 144 20.25 0.45 -17.02
C GLU A 144 19.04 0.11 -17.91
N VAL A 145 18.00 0.94 -17.91
CA VAL A 145 16.83 0.76 -18.78
C VAL A 145 17.12 1.29 -20.17
N ALA A 146 17.16 0.37 -21.15
CA ALA A 146 17.34 0.71 -22.56
C ALA A 146 16.00 0.99 -23.28
N TYR A 147 14.96 0.21 -22.95
CA TYR A 147 13.64 0.32 -23.58
C TYR A 147 12.51 0.27 -22.56
N ALA A 148 11.37 0.85 -22.94
CA ALA A 148 10.15 0.78 -22.16
C ALA A 148 8.92 0.61 -23.04
N SER A 149 7.92 -0.10 -22.53
CA SER A 149 6.60 -0.25 -23.14
C SER A 149 5.49 -0.14 -22.11
N TYR A 150 4.29 0.17 -22.56
CA TYR A 150 3.09 0.08 -21.73
C TYR A 150 1.95 -0.63 -22.46
N ALA A 151 1.01 -1.19 -21.70
CA ALA A 151 -0.25 -1.72 -22.19
C ALA A 151 -1.40 -1.19 -21.32
N VAL A 152 -2.51 -0.82 -21.94
CA VAL A 152 -3.73 -0.36 -21.25
C VAL A 152 -4.69 -1.54 -21.16
N ASN A 153 -5.20 -1.85 -19.96
CA ASN A 153 -6.20 -2.89 -19.72
C ASN A 153 -5.86 -4.25 -20.38
N SER A 154 -4.58 -4.65 -20.34
CA SER A 154 -4.04 -5.87 -20.95
C SER A 154 -4.07 -5.93 -22.49
N ALA A 155 -4.19 -4.79 -23.17
CA ALA A 155 -4.07 -4.70 -24.62
C ALA A 155 -2.64 -4.96 -25.12
N THR A 156 -2.46 -4.92 -26.45
CA THR A 156 -1.14 -5.03 -27.09
C THR A 156 -0.20 -3.94 -26.56
N PRO A 157 1.03 -4.29 -26.12
CA PRO A 157 1.99 -3.31 -25.65
C PRO A 157 2.40 -2.33 -26.74
N VAL A 158 2.59 -1.08 -26.33
CA VAL A 158 3.07 0.02 -27.16
C VAL A 158 4.40 0.50 -26.60
N MET A 159 5.40 0.65 -27.47
CA MET A 159 6.70 1.20 -27.08
C MET A 159 6.58 2.69 -26.74
N PHE A 160 7.20 3.09 -25.63
CA PHE A 160 7.44 4.49 -25.33
C PHE A 160 8.47 5.11 -26.28
N ILE A 161 8.47 6.44 -26.35
CA ILE A 161 9.51 7.22 -27.00
C ILE A 161 10.46 7.72 -25.91
N ARG A 162 11.76 7.49 -26.07
CA ARG A 162 12.77 8.07 -25.18
C ARG A 162 12.82 9.58 -25.41
N ASN A 163 12.60 10.37 -24.35
CA ASN A 163 12.55 11.83 -24.42
C ASN A 163 13.54 12.52 -23.47
N GLY A 164 14.53 11.76 -22.99
CA GLY A 164 15.62 12.22 -22.13
C GLY A 164 16.58 11.08 -21.82
N VAL A 165 17.63 11.35 -21.05
CA VAL A 165 18.60 10.34 -20.63
C VAL A 165 17.91 9.26 -19.80
N ASP A 166 17.07 9.67 -18.86
CA ASP A 166 16.41 8.78 -17.88
C ASP A 166 14.89 8.81 -18.00
N SER A 167 14.34 9.20 -19.15
CA SER A 167 12.90 9.40 -19.31
C SER A 167 12.34 8.87 -20.62
N PHE A 168 11.12 8.37 -20.52
CA PHE A 168 10.32 7.87 -21.62
C PHE A 168 8.91 8.45 -21.53
N SER A 169 8.32 8.79 -22.68
CA SER A 169 6.93 9.24 -22.72
C SER A 169 6.22 8.88 -24.02
N LYS A 170 4.89 8.85 -23.97
CA LYS A 170 4.02 8.68 -25.13
C LYS A 170 2.61 9.22 -24.87
N GLY A 171 2.06 9.92 -25.86
CA GLY A 171 0.64 10.27 -25.87
C GLY A 171 -0.23 9.06 -26.21
N GLN A 172 -1.30 8.86 -25.45
CA GLN A 172 -2.33 7.84 -25.63
C GLN A 172 -3.71 8.51 -25.72
N ILE A 173 -4.41 8.28 -26.82
CA ILE A 173 -5.79 8.74 -27.00
C ILE A 173 -6.74 7.76 -26.30
N GLY A 174 -7.80 8.30 -25.69
CA GLY A 174 -8.88 7.50 -25.11
C GLY A 174 -8.54 6.84 -23.76
N LEU A 175 -7.45 7.25 -23.11
CA LEU A 175 -7.12 6.80 -21.76
C LEU A 175 -7.94 7.59 -20.74
N LEU A 176 -8.71 6.87 -19.92
CA LEU A 176 -9.61 7.43 -18.92
C LEU A 176 -9.06 7.28 -17.51
N GLN A 177 -9.53 8.12 -16.59
CA GLN A 177 -9.28 7.94 -15.16
C GLN A 177 -9.78 6.56 -14.71
N GLY A 178 -8.97 5.84 -13.94
CA GLY A 178 -9.23 4.47 -13.51
C GLY A 178 -8.72 3.39 -14.46
N ASP A 179 -8.25 3.72 -15.67
CA ASP A 179 -7.62 2.73 -16.55
C ASP A 179 -6.34 2.17 -15.92
N LEU A 180 -6.13 0.87 -16.08
CA LEU A 180 -4.95 0.18 -15.60
C LEU A 180 -3.88 0.13 -16.69
N ILE A 181 -2.72 0.70 -16.38
CA ILE A 181 -1.53 0.67 -17.21
C ILE A 181 -0.56 -0.37 -16.66
N THR A 182 -0.13 -1.30 -17.50
CA THR A 182 1.01 -2.18 -17.24
C THR A 182 2.24 -1.58 -17.91
N ILE A 183 3.29 -1.29 -17.14
CA ILE A 183 4.55 -0.73 -17.64
C ILE A 183 5.62 -1.81 -17.56
N ARG A 184 6.39 -1.99 -18.63
CA ARG A 184 7.53 -2.91 -18.68
C ARG A 184 8.77 -2.16 -19.13
N VAL A 185 9.84 -2.26 -18.36
CA VAL A 185 11.16 -1.75 -18.72
C VAL A 185 12.10 -2.91 -19.03
N MET A 186 13.00 -2.68 -19.98
CA MET A 186 13.86 -3.70 -20.56
C MET A 186 15.30 -3.21 -20.68
N ASP A 187 16.24 -4.15 -20.61
CA ASP A 187 17.66 -3.91 -20.88
C ASP A 187 17.97 -3.80 -22.38
N GLU A 188 19.25 -3.62 -22.72
CA GLU A 188 19.72 -3.50 -24.12
C GLU A 188 19.44 -4.75 -24.97
N THR A 189 19.29 -5.92 -24.34
CA THR A 189 18.95 -7.18 -25.02
C THR A 189 17.44 -7.36 -25.22
N LYS A 190 16.64 -6.37 -24.81
CA LYS A 190 15.17 -6.39 -24.78
C LYS A 190 14.59 -7.42 -23.81
N HIS A 191 15.37 -7.84 -22.81
CA HIS A 191 14.86 -8.65 -21.72
C HIS A 191 14.10 -7.75 -20.73
N VAL A 192 12.91 -8.18 -20.28
CA VAL A 192 12.12 -7.42 -19.30
C VAL A 192 12.76 -7.57 -17.93
N ILE A 193 13.27 -6.46 -17.38
CA ILE A 193 13.93 -6.42 -16.08
C ILE A 193 13.00 -5.96 -14.95
N GLU A 194 11.90 -5.27 -15.28
CA GLU A 194 10.87 -4.91 -14.31
C GLU A 194 9.50 -4.68 -14.98
N THR A 195 8.44 -5.04 -14.25
CA THR A 195 7.04 -4.76 -14.59
C THR A 195 6.36 -4.07 -13.43
N GLN A 196 5.65 -2.97 -13.69
CA GLN A 196 4.86 -2.23 -12.71
C GLN A 196 3.45 -1.95 -13.22
N TYR A 197 2.54 -1.69 -12.30
CA TYR A 197 1.13 -1.43 -12.59
C TYR A 197 0.73 -0.06 -12.04
N TYR A 198 -0.01 0.71 -12.82
CA TYR A 198 -0.39 2.07 -12.47
C TYR A 198 -1.83 2.35 -12.89
N GLU A 199 -2.64 2.88 -11.97
CA GLU A 199 -4.00 3.35 -12.26
C GLU A 199 -3.95 4.84 -12.61
N VAL A 200 -4.55 5.22 -13.73
CA VAL A 200 -4.66 6.62 -14.16
C VAL A 200 -5.49 7.40 -13.14
N LYS A 201 -4.92 8.48 -12.63
CA LYS A 201 -5.49 9.28 -11.54
C LYS A 201 -6.29 10.46 -12.04
#